data_AF-A0A7H8L4Q3-F1
#
_entry.id   AF-A0A7H8L4Q3-F1
#
_cell.length_a   1.000
_cell.length_b   1.000
_cell.length_c   1.000
_cell.angle_alpha   90.00
_cell.angle_beta   90.00
_cell.angle_gamma   90.00
#
_symmetry.space_group_name_H-M   'P 1'
#
loop_
_entity.id
_entity.type
_entity.pdbx_description
1 polymer ?
#
loop_
_entity_poly.entity_id
_entity_poly.type
_entity_poly.pdbx_seq_one_letter_code
_entity_poly.pdbx_strand_id
1 'polypeptide(L)' 'MIPRPGSSSPDHPVLSTAGGRAAARLLQLRTVEVPVPVAAAAAELVGMLLDDEDPVARQAAAAVLEQLNVAAQTVGVDL' A
#
# COMPACT_ATOMS: atom_id res chain seq x y z
N MET A 1 -9.65 -9.17 -49.96
CA MET A 1 -9.61 -9.41 -48.50
C MET A 1 -8.45 -8.62 -47.92
N ILE A 2 -8.71 -7.63 -47.07
CA ILE A 2 -7.66 -6.85 -46.38
C ILE A 2 -7.56 -7.39 -44.95
N PRO A 3 -6.37 -7.77 -44.44
CA PRO A 3 -6.21 -8.19 -43.05
C PRO A 3 -6.46 -6.98 -42.13
N ARG A 4 -7.41 -7.10 -41.20
CA ARG A 4 -7.57 -6.12 -40.12
C ARG A 4 -6.40 -6.30 -39.14
N PRO A 5 -5.60 -5.27 -38.85
CA PRO A 5 -4.60 -5.35 -37.79
C PRO A 5 -5.32 -5.60 -36.46
N GLY A 6 -4.89 -6.67 -35.80
CA GLY A 6 -5.37 -7.06 -34.49
C GLY A 6 -5.26 -5.91 -33.50
N SER A 7 -6.27 -5.85 -32.64
CA SER A 7 -6.32 -5.03 -31.43
C SER A 7 -5.03 -5.14 -30.63
N SER A 8 -4.18 -4.13 -30.72
CA SER A 8 -3.09 -3.93 -29.77
C SER A 8 -3.71 -3.54 -28.44
N SER A 9 -3.91 -4.52 -27.57
CA SER A 9 -4.13 -4.27 -26.14
C SER A 9 -3.01 -3.37 -25.63
N PRO A 10 -3.27 -2.35 -24.79
CA PRO A 10 -2.23 -1.47 -24.28
C PRO A 10 -1.43 -2.21 -23.19
N ASP A 11 -0.66 -3.21 -23.58
CA ASP A 11 0.40 -3.74 -22.74
C ASP A 11 1.48 -2.66 -22.64
N HIS A 12 1.50 -1.97 -21.50
CA HIS A 12 2.37 -0.83 -21.24
C HIS A 12 3.82 -1.15 -21.67
N PRO A 13 4.37 -0.49 -22.71
CA PRO A 13 5.65 -0.85 -23.33
C PRO A 13 6.83 -0.82 -22.35
N VAL A 14 6.69 -0.07 -21.25
CA VAL A 14 7.66 0.00 -20.15
C VAL A 14 7.89 -1.39 -19.53
N LEU A 15 6.84 -2.18 -19.28
CA LEU A 15 6.92 -3.51 -18.64
C LEU A 15 7.52 -4.59 -19.56
N SER A 16 7.64 -4.33 -20.86
CA SER A 16 8.23 -5.25 -21.84
C SER A 16 9.77 -5.26 -21.81
N THR A 17 10.38 -4.21 -21.25
CA THR A 17 11.84 -4.12 -21.08
C THR A 17 12.32 -4.80 -19.81
N ALA A 18 13.56 -5.30 -19.81
CA ALA A 18 14.19 -5.82 -18.59
C ALA A 18 14.26 -4.75 -17.48
N GLY A 19 14.52 -3.50 -17.86
CA GLY A 19 14.53 -2.35 -16.94
C GLY A 19 13.17 -2.06 -16.30
N GLY A 20 12.08 -2.09 -17.08
CA GLY A 20 10.74 -1.88 -16.52
C GLY A 20 10.26 -3.02 -15.62
N ARG A 21 10.63 -4.28 -15.92
CA ARG A 21 10.40 -5.39 -14.99
C ARG A 21 11.18 -5.23 -13.69
N ALA A 22 12.45 -4.82 -13.77
CA ALA A 22 13.27 -4.55 -12.59
C ALA A 22 12.70 -3.41 -11.73
N ALA A 23 12.30 -2.29 -12.36
CA ALA A 23 11.67 -1.17 -11.66
C ALA A 23 10.34 -1.59 -10.99
N ALA A 24 9.50 -2.36 -11.68
CA ALA A 24 8.28 -2.91 -11.08
C ALA A 24 8.58 -3.84 -9.89
N ARG A 25 9.62 -4.67 -9.99
CA ARG A 25 10.06 -5.54 -8.88
C ARG A 25 10.56 -4.74 -7.69
N LEU A 26 11.34 -3.67 -7.91
CA LEU A 26 11.81 -2.78 -6.86
C LEU A 26 10.66 -2.02 -6.18
N LEU A 27 9.65 -1.61 -6.95
CA LEU A 27 8.44 -1.01 -6.39
C LEU A 27 7.62 -1.99 -5.53
N GLN A 28 7.64 -3.29 -5.83
CA GLN A 28 7.03 -4.32 -4.98
C GLN A 28 7.79 -4.54 -3.66
N LEU A 29 9.09 -4.22 -3.60
CA LEU A 29 9.89 -4.36 -2.38
C LEU A 29 9.63 -3.27 -1.33
N ARG A 30 8.96 -2.17 -1.70
CA ARG A 30 8.65 -1.08 -0.76
C ARG A 30 7.52 -1.42 0.22
N THR A 31 6.78 -2.49 -0.06
CA THR A 31 5.59 -2.91 0.68
C THR A 31 5.85 -4.27 1.31
N VAL A 32 5.45 -4.42 2.57
CA VAL A 32 5.45 -5.71 3.29
C VAL A 32 3.99 -6.09 3.52
N GLU A 33 3.62 -7.31 3.15
CA GLU A 33 2.33 -7.87 3.52
C GLU A 33 2.37 -8.27 5.00
N VAL A 34 1.39 -7.78 5.77
CA VAL A 34 1.28 -8.04 7.20
C VAL A 34 -0.09 -8.70 7.43
N PRO A 35 -0.18 -9.76 8.26
CA PRO A 35 -1.48 -10.35 8.58
C PRO A 35 -2.42 -9.32 9.21
N VAL A 36 -3.70 -9.32 8.82
CA VAL A 36 -4.72 -8.40 9.35
C VAL A 36 -4.75 -8.35 10.88
N PRO A 37 -4.67 -9.48 11.63
CA PRO A 37 -4.63 -9.43 13.09
C PRO A 37 -3.43 -8.65 13.66
N VAL A 38 -2.30 -8.66 12.95
CA VAL A 38 -1.10 -7.91 13.36
C VAL A 38 -1.31 -6.41 13.13
N ALA A 39 -1.93 -6.02 12.01
CA ALA A 39 -2.28 -4.63 11.74
C ALA A 39 -3.32 -4.09 12.73
N ALA A 40 -4.32 -4.90 13.10
CA ALA A 40 -5.31 -4.56 14.12
C ALA A 40 -4.67 -4.37 15.51
N ALA A 41 -3.80 -5.30 15.93
CA ALA A 41 -3.06 -5.15 17.17
C ALA A 41 -2.16 -3.91 17.18
N ALA A 42 -1.52 -3.58 16.05
CA ALA A 42 -0.75 -2.35 15.91
C ALA A 42 -1.64 -1.10 16.06
N ALA A 43 -2.85 -1.10 15.47
CA ALA A 43 -3.80 0.00 15.61
C ALA A 43 -4.21 0.20 17.09
N GLU A 44 -4.53 -0.87 17.82
CA GLU A 44 -4.84 -0.78 19.26
C GLU A 44 -3.66 -0.22 20.07
N LEU A 45 -2.44 -0.71 19.82
CA LEU A 45 -1.25 -0.24 20.52
C LEU A 45 -0.96 1.24 20.26
N VAL A 46 -1.10 1.67 19.01
CA VAL A 46 -0.90 3.07 18.61
C VAL A 46 -2.03 3.96 19.15
N GLY A 47 -3.26 3.45 19.22
CA GLY A 47 -4.41 4.15 19.80
C GLY A 47 -4.19 4.60 21.24
N MET A 48 -3.45 3.83 22.04
CA MET A 48 -3.10 4.22 23.41
C MET A 48 -2.23 5.49 23.49
N LEU A 49 -1.54 5.86 22.41
CA LEU A 49 -0.67 7.04 22.37
C LEU A 49 -1.40 8.31 21.90
N LEU A 50 -2.71 8.21 21.60
CA LEU A 50 -3.50 9.38 21.20
C LEU A 50 -3.71 10.39 22.33
N ASP A 51 -3.62 9.94 23.57
CA ASP A 51 -3.72 10.79 24.77
C ASP A 51 -2.35 11.02 25.43
N ASP A 52 -1.24 10.73 24.72
CA ASP A 52 0.11 10.94 25.24
C ASP A 52 0.37 12.43 25.57
N GLU A 53 1.11 12.67 26.65
CA GLU A 53 1.48 14.02 27.09
C GLU A 53 2.43 14.70 26.10
N ASP A 54 3.27 13.93 25.39
CA ASP A 54 4.13 14.45 24.34
C ASP A 54 3.30 14.72 23.06
N PRO A 55 3.17 15.99 22.63
CA PRO A 55 2.43 16.33 21.42
C PRO A 55 3.01 15.69 20.15
N VAL A 56 4.32 15.40 20.11
CA VAL A 56 4.97 14.74 18.98
C VAL A 56 4.55 13.29 18.91
N ALA A 57 4.53 12.58 20.05
CA ALA A 57 4.09 11.19 20.12
C ALA A 57 2.62 11.05 19.69
N ARG A 58 1.75 11.91 20.21
CA ARG A 58 0.33 11.94 19.81
C ARG A 58 0.13 12.20 18.31
N GLN A 59 0.86 13.16 17.74
CA GLN A 59 0.75 13.47 16.31
C GLN A 59 1.27 12.32 15.43
N ALA A 60 2.36 11.68 15.83
CA ALA A 60 2.87 10.50 15.16
C ALA A 60 1.88 9.33 15.23
N ALA A 61 1.27 9.10 16.40
CA ALA A 61 0.26 8.07 16.60
C ALA A 61 -0.97 8.27 15.70
N ALA A 62 -1.48 9.51 15.62
CA ALA A 62 -2.59 9.86 14.74
C ALA A 62 -2.26 9.59 13.26
N ALA A 63 -1.06 9.99 12.80
CA ALA A 63 -0.64 9.77 11.42
C ALA A 63 -0.48 8.28 11.09
N VAL A 64 0.05 7.48 12.02
CA VAL A 64 0.18 6.02 11.83
C VAL A 64 -1.19 5.35 11.79
N LEU A 65 -2.13 5.73 12.67
CA LEU A 65 -3.50 5.22 12.65
C LEU A 65 -4.24 5.55 11.35
N GLU A 66 -4.08 6.77 10.84
CA GLU A 66 -4.63 7.15 9.54
C GLU A 66 -4.09 6.25 8.42
N GLN A 67 -2.77 6.00 8.40
CA GLN A 67 -2.16 5.13 7.40
C GLN A 67 -2.63 3.67 7.51
N LEU A 68 -2.78 3.15 8.73
CA LEU A 68 -3.32 1.80 8.96
C LEU A 68 -4.76 1.69 8.47
N ASN A 69 -5.60 2.68 8.76
CA ASN A 69 -6.99 2.72 8.29
C ASN A 69 -7.10 2.80 6.77
N VAL A 70 -6.28 3.62 6.12
CA VAL A 70 -6.23 3.68 4.65
C VAL A 70 -5.81 2.33 4.08
N ALA A 71 -4.78 1.70 4.66
CA ALA A 71 -4.33 0.38 4.22
C ALA A 71 -5.43 -0.68 4.39
N ALA A 72 -6.15 -0.68 5.51
CA ALA A 72 -7.26 -1.59 5.78
C ALA A 72 -8.40 -1.44 4.78
N GLN A 73 -8.81 -0.20 4.47
CA GLN A 73 -9.83 0.09 3.47
C GLN A 73 -9.43 -0.43 2.08
N THR A 74 -8.14 -0.40 1.72
CA THR A 74 -7.69 -0.96 0.43
C THR A 74 -7.89 -2.47 0.31
N VAL A 75 -7.97 -3.18 1.44
CA VAL A 75 -8.18 -4.63 1.51
C VAL A 75 -9.58 -5.01 2.01
N GLY A 76 -10.47 -4.04 2.19
CA GLY A 76 -11.87 -4.25 2.62
C GLY A 76 -12.04 -4.59 4.10
N VAL A 77 -11.13 -4.11 4.95
CA VAL A 77 -11.15 -4.27 6.41
C VAL A 77 -11.31 -2.90 7.08
N ASP A 78 -12.06 -2.83 8.18
CA ASP A 78 -12.08 -1.68 9.09
C ASP A 78 -11.27 -2.03 10.35
N LEU A 79 -10.37 -1.14 10.75
CA LEU A 79 -9.52 -1.26 11.94
C LEU A 79 -9.93 -0.29 13.04
#